data_AF-A0A2P6WCS5-F1
#
_entry.id   AF-A0A2P6WCS5-F1
#
_cell.length_a   1.000
_cell.length_b   1.000
_cell.length_c   1.000
_cell.angle_alpha   90.00
_cell.angle_beta   90.00
_cell.angle_gamma   90.00
#
_symmetry.space_group_name_H-M   'P 1'
#
loop_
_entity.id
_entity.type
_entity.pdbx_description
1 polymer ?
#
loop_
_entity_poly.entity_id
_entity_poly.type
_entity_poly.pdbx_seq_one_letter_code
_entity_poly.pdbx_strand_id
1 'polypeptide(L)'
;MKRHFAFLLLLASLTATVRAQDKAPVALFEAAQCLATGKVEWVNVESVKVLQLSYLADNQKIAGSKYIYVVVYITPKRDQGKIFDIRYWDDSHQRVYSVENNATFAITPKGITFPEPPLGGAFIQNQFTNVIQQILRRRKRYELEVKSLLKPSSHIRCETNVEDLALPK
;
A
#
# COMPACT_ATOMS: atom_id res chain seq x y z
N MET A 1 -29.94 50.36 11.54
CA MET A 1 -28.82 49.74 10.81
C MET A 1 -28.14 48.64 11.64
N LYS A 2 -28.82 47.51 11.89
CA LYS A 2 -28.28 46.39 12.72
C LYS A 2 -28.64 44.98 12.21
N ARG A 3 -29.34 44.86 11.07
CA ARG A 3 -29.87 43.57 10.54
C ARG A 3 -29.10 42.98 9.36
N HIS A 4 -28.05 43.64 8.87
CA HIS A 4 -27.25 43.13 7.74
C HIS A 4 -25.89 42.53 8.16
N PHE A 5 -25.45 42.75 9.40
CA PHE A 5 -24.16 42.21 9.88
C PHE A 5 -24.22 40.74 10.27
N ALA A 6 -25.40 40.22 10.63
CA ALA A 6 -25.54 38.81 11.04
C ALA A 6 -25.47 37.83 9.86
N PHE A 7 -25.84 38.26 8.65
CA PHE A 7 -25.83 37.40 7.46
C PHE A 7 -24.43 37.18 6.87
N LEU A 8 -23.49 38.11 7.09
CA LEU A 8 -22.12 37.98 6.59
C LEU A 8 -21.26 37.03 7.44
N LEU A 9 -21.59 36.82 8.71
CA LEU A 9 -20.87 35.89 9.59
C LEU A 9 -21.25 34.41 9.38
N LEU A 10 -22.43 34.14 8.82
CA LEU A 10 -22.90 32.77 8.55
C LEU A 10 -22.40 32.19 7.21
N LEU A 11 -21.90 33.01 6.29
CA LEU A 11 -21.34 32.54 5.02
C LEU A 11 -19.85 32.17 5.08
N ALA A 12 -19.14 32.57 6.14
CA ALA A 12 -17.69 32.33 6.26
C ALA A 12 -17.34 30.90 6.74
N SER A 13 -18.32 30.09 7.15
CA SER A 13 -18.10 28.74 7.70
C SER A 13 -18.22 27.61 6.67
N LEU A 14 -18.54 27.89 5.40
CA LEU A 14 -18.77 26.85 4.38
C LEU A 14 -17.55 26.47 3.53
N THR A 15 -16.37 27.05 3.74
CA THR A 15 -15.19 26.76 2.87
C THR A 15 -13.92 26.46 3.66
N ALA A 16 -13.98 25.47 4.53
CA ALA A 16 -12.78 24.76 4.95
C ALA A 16 -13.11 23.29 5.23
N THR A 17 -13.44 22.53 4.19
CA THR A 17 -13.11 21.10 4.23
C THR A 17 -11.59 21.00 4.14
N VAL A 18 -10.92 21.27 5.26
CA VAL A 18 -9.55 20.80 5.47
C VAL A 18 -9.62 19.31 5.20
N ARG A 19 -9.10 18.89 4.05
CA ARG A 19 -8.87 17.48 3.77
C ARG A 19 -7.88 17.04 4.82
N ALA A 20 -8.37 16.53 5.95
CA ALA A 20 -7.58 15.71 6.83
C ALA A 20 -7.05 14.58 5.95
N GLN A 21 -5.79 14.70 5.54
CA GLN A 21 -5.14 13.64 4.79
C GLN A 21 -5.03 12.51 5.79
N ASP A 22 -5.89 11.49 5.63
CA ASP A 22 -5.93 10.33 6.50
C ASP A 22 -4.51 9.81 6.67
N LYS A 23 -3.95 9.95 7.88
CA LYS A 23 -2.62 9.43 8.19
C LYS A 23 -2.63 7.94 7.85
N ALA A 24 -1.62 7.48 7.12
CA ALA A 24 -1.51 6.08 6.79
C ALA A 24 -1.48 5.25 8.09
N PRO A 25 -2.24 4.14 8.16
CA PRO A 25 -2.12 3.18 9.24
C PRO A 25 -0.67 2.76 9.38
N VAL A 26 -0.21 2.58 10.63
CA VAL A 26 1.18 2.24 10.94
C VAL A 26 1.67 1.04 10.12
N ALA A 27 0.86 -0.02 10.02
CA ALA A 27 1.22 -1.20 9.24
C ALA A 27 1.42 -0.93 7.74
N LEU A 28 0.64 -0.02 7.15
CA LEU A 28 0.85 0.39 5.76
C LEU A 28 2.14 1.20 5.60
N PHE A 29 2.41 2.13 6.52
CA PHE A 29 3.61 2.95 6.47
C PHE A 29 4.88 2.10 6.61
N GLU A 30 4.92 1.21 7.59
CA GLU A 30 6.05 0.33 7.85
C GLU A 30 6.26 -0.68 6.71
N ALA A 31 5.18 -1.26 6.15
CA ALA A 31 5.28 -2.11 4.96
C ALA A 31 5.83 -1.34 3.75
N ALA A 32 5.32 -0.12 3.51
CA ALA A 32 5.83 0.73 2.42
C ALA A 32 7.30 1.13 2.62
N GLN A 33 7.73 1.31 3.87
CA GLN A 33 9.12 1.53 4.20
C GLN A 33 9.96 0.30 3.81
N CYS A 34 9.53 -0.92 4.13
CA CYS A 34 10.24 -2.13 3.68
C CYS A 34 10.26 -2.30 2.15
N LEU A 35 9.21 -1.87 1.44
CA LEU A 35 9.23 -1.85 -0.02
C LEU A 35 10.18 -0.79 -0.61
N ALA A 36 10.47 0.27 0.14
CA ALA A 36 11.34 1.37 -0.27
C ALA A 36 12.82 1.17 0.11
N THR A 37 13.09 0.48 1.22
CA THR A 37 14.44 0.32 1.79
C THR A 37 14.90 -1.14 1.88
N GLY A 38 14.08 -2.09 1.45
CA GLY A 38 14.42 -3.51 1.45
C GLY A 38 15.61 -3.81 0.54
N LYS A 39 16.18 -5.02 0.68
CA LYS A 39 17.33 -5.46 -0.14
C LYS A 39 16.99 -5.55 -1.63
N VAL A 40 15.73 -5.87 -1.95
CA VAL A 40 15.22 -5.96 -3.31
C VAL A 40 14.58 -4.64 -3.69
N GLU A 41 14.90 -4.15 -4.88
CA GLU A 41 14.31 -2.94 -5.46
C GLU A 41 12.86 -3.18 -5.92
N TRP A 42 11.94 -3.27 -4.97
CA TRP A 42 10.53 -3.48 -5.25
C TRP A 42 9.88 -2.27 -5.96
N VAL A 43 10.29 -1.07 -5.54
CA VAL A 43 9.75 0.22 -5.97
C VAL A 43 10.89 1.17 -6.34
N ASN A 44 10.78 1.84 -7.50
CA ASN A 44 11.75 2.83 -7.93
C ASN A 44 11.53 4.16 -7.17
N VAL A 45 12.17 4.27 -6.00
CA VAL A 45 12.07 5.45 -5.11
C VAL A 45 12.88 6.66 -5.60
N GLU A 46 13.85 6.48 -6.49
CA GLU A 46 14.68 7.57 -7.00
C GLU A 46 13.93 8.44 -8.01
N SER A 47 13.00 7.84 -8.75
CA SER A 47 12.23 8.50 -9.80
C SER A 47 10.99 9.26 -9.31
N VAL A 48 10.62 9.12 -8.04
CA VAL A 48 9.35 9.66 -7.50
C VAL A 48 9.53 10.33 -6.14
N LYS A 49 8.77 11.40 -5.90
CA LYS A 49 8.74 12.08 -4.58
C LYS A 49 7.73 11.45 -3.62
N VAL A 50 6.69 10.82 -4.17
CA VAL A 50 5.54 10.29 -3.42
C VAL A 50 5.14 8.94 -3.99
N LEU A 51 4.90 7.96 -3.12
CA LEU A 51 4.26 6.70 -3.47
C LEU A 51 2.75 6.82 -3.30
N GLN A 52 2.01 6.44 -4.34
CA GLN A 52 0.55 6.32 -4.28
C GLN A 52 0.17 4.89 -3.92
N LEU A 53 -0.49 4.74 -2.79
CA LEU A 53 -0.75 3.44 -2.18
C LEU A 53 -2.22 3.21 -1.90
N SER A 54 -2.60 1.93 -1.95
CA SER A 54 -3.80 1.42 -1.31
C SER A 54 -3.47 0.11 -0.61
N TYR A 55 -4.32 -0.32 0.33
CA TYR A 55 -4.06 -1.56 1.05
C TYR A 55 -5.33 -2.30 1.43
N LEU A 56 -5.17 -3.59 1.69
CA LEU A 56 -6.14 -4.44 2.34
C LEU A 56 -5.44 -5.19 3.48
N ALA A 57 -5.80 -4.89 4.73
CA ALA A 57 -5.40 -5.75 5.84
C ALA A 57 -6.22 -7.04 5.78
N ASP A 58 -5.53 -8.18 5.78
CA ASP A 58 -6.17 -9.47 6.02
C ASP A 58 -6.06 -9.78 7.51
N ASN A 59 -7.21 -9.69 8.17
CA ASN A 59 -7.32 -9.92 9.61
C ASN A 59 -7.46 -11.41 9.95
N GLN A 60 -7.37 -12.31 8.96
CA GLN A 60 -7.30 -13.74 9.21
C GLN A 60 -5.98 -14.07 9.90
N LYS A 61 -6.04 -14.23 11.23
CA LYS A 61 -4.91 -14.64 12.05
C LYS A 61 -4.63 -16.13 11.79
N ILE A 62 -3.79 -16.45 10.81
CA ILE A 62 -3.22 -17.79 10.70
C ILE A 62 -1.93 -17.82 11.55
N ALA A 63 -1.89 -18.69 12.55
CA ALA A 63 -0.69 -18.93 13.38
C ALA A 63 -0.06 -17.66 14.00
N GLY A 64 -0.88 -16.67 14.40
CA GLY A 64 -0.40 -15.44 15.06
C GLY A 64 0.24 -14.40 14.12
N SER A 65 0.43 -14.72 12.84
CA SER A 65 0.88 -13.76 11.83
C SER A 65 -0.29 -12.93 11.29
N LYS A 66 -0.01 -11.70 10.89
CA LYS A 66 -0.94 -10.80 10.21
C LYS A 66 -0.50 -10.59 8.77
N TYR A 67 -1.43 -10.31 7.89
CA TYR A 67 -1.13 -10.06 6.49
C TYR A 67 -1.67 -8.70 6.05
N ILE A 68 -0.90 -8.03 5.20
CA ILE A 68 -1.29 -6.79 4.54
C ILE A 68 -0.97 -6.90 3.06
N TYR A 69 -2.00 -6.73 2.24
CA TYR A 69 -1.80 -6.50 0.82
C TYR A 69 -1.58 -5.03 0.57
N VAL A 70 -0.48 -4.69 -0.09
CA VAL A 70 -0.16 -3.31 -0.47
C VAL A 70 -0.17 -3.22 -1.99
N VAL A 71 -0.87 -2.22 -2.51
CA VAL A 71 -0.83 -1.83 -3.92
C VAL A 71 -0.05 -0.54 -4.04
N VAL A 72 1.01 -0.56 -4.84
CA VAL A 72 1.79 0.61 -5.24
C VAL A 72 1.42 0.94 -6.69
N TYR A 73 0.77 2.08 -6.92
CA TYR A 73 0.41 2.51 -8.27
C TYR A 73 1.59 3.18 -8.96
N ILE A 74 1.81 2.83 -10.23
CA ILE A 74 2.89 3.39 -11.06
C ILE A 74 2.38 4.41 -12.09
N THR A 75 1.06 4.49 -12.30
CA THR A 75 0.42 5.48 -13.18
C THR A 75 -0.48 6.43 -12.38
N PRO A 76 -0.63 7.70 -12.79
CA PRO A 76 -1.57 8.64 -12.16
C PRO A 76 -3.04 8.19 -12.26
N LYS A 77 -3.38 7.46 -13.34
CA LYS A 77 -4.72 6.88 -13.55
C LYS A 77 -5.00 5.71 -12.62
N ARG A 78 -3.97 5.13 -11.98
CA ARG A 78 -4.06 3.99 -11.05
C ARG A 78 -4.65 2.75 -11.71
N ASP A 79 -4.48 2.67 -13.03
CA ASP A 79 -4.79 1.51 -13.85
C ASP A 79 -3.62 0.53 -13.92
N GLN A 80 -2.44 0.88 -13.40
CA GLN A 80 -1.28 -0.01 -13.33
C GLN A 80 -0.56 0.14 -11.99
N GLY A 81 0.04 -0.95 -11.53
CA GLY A 81 0.77 -0.97 -10.28
C GLY A 81 1.41 -2.31 -9.99
N LYS A 82 2.00 -2.41 -8.80
CA LYS A 82 2.45 -3.66 -8.20
C LYS A 82 1.60 -3.95 -6.97
N ILE A 83 1.19 -5.19 -6.80
CA ILE A 83 0.59 -5.71 -5.57
C ILE A 83 1.63 -6.56 -4.83
N PHE A 84 1.64 -6.45 -3.51
CA PHE A 84 2.52 -7.17 -2.61
C PHE A 84 1.68 -7.89 -1.56
N ASP A 85 1.96 -9.17 -1.33
CA ASP A 85 1.52 -9.92 -0.16
C ASP A 85 2.59 -9.82 0.91
N ILE A 86 2.26 -9.22 2.04
CA ILE A 86 3.23 -8.94 3.11
C ILE A 86 2.72 -9.53 4.40
N ARG A 87 3.46 -10.50 4.92
CA ARG A 87 3.26 -11.04 6.26
C ARG A 87 4.02 -10.20 7.26
N TYR A 88 3.42 -9.97 8.41
CA TYR A 88 4.10 -9.28 9.51
C TYR A 88 3.75 -9.86 10.87
N TRP A 89 4.75 -9.84 11.75
CA TRP A 89 4.66 -10.36 13.11
C TRP A 89 5.62 -9.58 14.02
N ASP A 90 5.37 -9.66 15.32
CA ASP A 90 6.25 -9.08 16.32
C ASP A 90 7.30 -10.13 16.71
N ASP A 91 8.58 -9.78 16.62
CA ASP A 91 9.72 -10.59 17.04
C ASP A 91 10.51 -9.82 18.11
N SER A 92 10.32 -10.21 19.36
CA SER A 92 10.94 -9.61 20.55
C SER A 92 10.73 -8.09 20.63
N HIS A 93 11.64 -7.31 20.03
CA HIS A 93 11.66 -5.84 20.07
C HIS A 93 11.40 -5.17 18.71
N GLN A 94 11.22 -5.94 17.65
CA GLN A 94 11.02 -5.43 16.29
C GLN A 94 9.77 -6.04 15.67
N ARG A 95 9.11 -5.27 14.80
CA ARG A 95 8.10 -5.81 13.90
C ARG A 95 8.77 -6.24 12.60
N VAL A 96 8.63 -7.51 12.25
CA VAL A 96 9.15 -8.03 10.99
C VAL A 96 8.08 -7.92 9.92
N TYR A 97 8.47 -7.42 8.74
CA TYR A 97 7.66 -7.42 7.52
C TYR A 97 8.37 -8.25 6.46
N SER A 98 7.76 -9.35 6.05
CA SER A 98 8.26 -10.24 5.01
C SER A 98 7.40 -10.12 3.76
N VAL A 99 8.02 -9.78 2.62
CA VAL A 99 7.35 -9.87 1.32
C VAL A 99 7.29 -11.34 0.92
N GLU A 100 6.08 -11.90 0.91
CA GLU A 100 5.83 -13.31 0.61
C GLU A 100 5.58 -13.51 -0.88
N ASN A 101 4.96 -12.52 -1.55
CA ASN A 101 4.67 -12.59 -2.97
C ASN A 101 4.44 -11.19 -3.56
N ASN A 102 4.54 -11.06 -4.87
CA ASN A 102 4.22 -9.82 -5.58
C ASN A 102 3.83 -10.09 -7.04
N ALA A 103 3.15 -9.12 -7.65
CA ALA A 103 2.97 -9.11 -9.10
C ALA A 103 2.71 -7.69 -9.62
N THR A 104 3.12 -7.45 -10.85
CA THR A 104 2.68 -6.28 -11.61
C THR A 104 1.29 -6.56 -12.17
N PHE A 105 0.39 -5.57 -12.11
CA PHE A 105 -0.95 -5.67 -12.65
C PHE A 105 -1.32 -4.47 -13.52
N ALA A 106 -2.28 -4.69 -14.41
CA ALA A 106 -2.96 -3.66 -15.17
C ALA A 106 -4.48 -3.87 -15.14
N ILE A 107 -5.23 -2.78 -14.99
CA ILE A 107 -6.69 -2.71 -15.07
C ILE A 107 -7.06 -2.35 -16.49
N THR A 108 -7.83 -3.22 -17.12
CA THR A 108 -8.33 -3.08 -18.49
C THR A 108 -9.86 -3.12 -18.49
N PRO A 109 -10.53 -2.79 -19.61
CA PRO A 109 -11.97 -3.00 -19.74
C PRO A 109 -12.41 -4.47 -19.52
N LYS A 110 -11.50 -5.43 -19.73
CA LYS A 110 -11.74 -6.87 -19.52
C LYS A 110 -11.52 -7.30 -18.06
N GLY A 111 -11.02 -6.42 -17.20
CA GLY A 111 -10.69 -6.72 -15.80
C GLY A 111 -9.22 -6.52 -15.47
N ILE A 112 -8.80 -7.11 -14.36
CA ILE A 112 -7.41 -7.05 -13.87
C ILE A 112 -6.60 -8.14 -14.57
N THR A 113 -5.43 -7.76 -15.05
CA THR A 113 -4.49 -8.61 -15.78
C THR A 113 -3.12 -8.55 -15.13
N PHE A 114 -2.35 -9.62 -15.25
CA PHE A 114 -1.00 -9.74 -14.73
C PHE A 114 -0.09 -10.07 -15.93
N PRO A 115 0.69 -9.10 -16.45
CA PRO A 115 1.58 -9.33 -17.59
C PRO A 115 2.54 -10.50 -17.35
N GLU A 116 3.02 -10.60 -16.12
CA GLU A 116 3.74 -11.74 -15.57
C GLU A 116 2.89 -12.31 -14.43
N PRO A 117 2.49 -13.59 -14.50
CA PRO A 117 1.72 -14.21 -13.43
C PRO A 117 2.48 -14.19 -12.10
N PRO A 118 1.80 -14.01 -10.95
CA PRO A 118 2.42 -14.17 -9.65
C PRO A 118 2.97 -15.60 -9.46
N LEU A 119 4.02 -15.72 -8.66
CA LEU A 119 4.50 -17.02 -8.20
C LEU A 119 3.38 -17.74 -7.43
N GLY A 120 3.18 -19.03 -7.66
CA GLY A 120 2.01 -19.78 -7.15
C GLY A 120 0.80 -19.81 -8.08
N GLY A 121 0.90 -19.23 -9.28
CA GLY A 121 0.00 -19.47 -10.39
C GLY A 121 -1.44 -18.96 -10.17
N ALA A 122 -2.42 -19.69 -10.73
CA ALA A 122 -3.81 -19.26 -10.78
C ALA A 122 -4.44 -18.99 -9.41
N PHE A 123 -4.01 -19.71 -8.36
CA PHE A 123 -4.50 -19.49 -7.00
C PHE A 123 -4.15 -18.09 -6.48
N ILE A 124 -2.87 -17.72 -6.52
CA ILE A 124 -2.40 -16.40 -6.10
C ILE A 124 -2.95 -15.30 -7.02
N GLN A 125 -3.06 -15.57 -8.33
CA GLN A 125 -3.66 -14.63 -9.27
C GLN A 125 -5.12 -14.29 -8.91
N ASN A 126 -5.93 -15.29 -8.55
CA ASN A 126 -7.31 -15.09 -8.12
C ASN A 126 -7.38 -14.31 -6.80
N GLN A 127 -6.50 -14.63 -5.85
CA GLN A 127 -6.37 -13.92 -4.58
C GLN A 127 -6.04 -12.44 -4.80
N PHE A 128 -5.01 -12.13 -5.59
CA PHE A 128 -4.64 -10.75 -5.94
C PHE A 128 -5.74 -10.02 -6.68
N THR A 129 -6.42 -10.68 -7.62
CA THR A 129 -7.58 -10.11 -8.31
C THR A 129 -8.66 -9.69 -7.31
N ASN A 130 -9.02 -10.57 -6.38
CA ASN A 130 -10.02 -10.29 -5.35
C ASN A 130 -9.61 -9.14 -4.43
N VAL A 131 -8.33 -9.10 -4.02
CA VAL A 131 -7.77 -8.04 -3.18
C VAL A 131 -7.85 -6.68 -3.90
N ILE A 132 -7.37 -6.61 -5.15
CA ILE A 132 -7.38 -5.37 -5.94
C ILE A 132 -8.83 -4.89 -6.14
N GLN A 133 -9.76 -5.79 -6.46
CA GLN A 133 -11.18 -5.42 -6.58
C GLN A 133 -11.74 -4.83 -5.28
N GLN A 134 -11.43 -5.42 -4.12
CA GLN A 134 -11.86 -4.88 -2.82
C GLN A 134 -11.26 -3.51 -2.53
N ILE A 135 -9.97 -3.32 -2.82
CA ILE A 135 -9.29 -2.02 -2.71
C ILE A 135 -9.99 -0.97 -3.57
N LEU A 136 -10.27 -1.29 -4.84
CA LEU A 136 -10.94 -0.38 -5.77
C LEU A 136 -12.35 0.01 -5.29
N ARG A 137 -13.09 -0.94 -4.69
CA ARG A 137 -14.41 -0.66 -4.09
C ARG A 137 -14.32 0.27 -2.88
N ARG A 138 -13.31 0.10 -2.01
CA ARG A 138 -13.10 0.93 -0.82
C ARG A 138 -12.66 2.36 -1.15
N ARG A 139 -12.01 2.56 -2.30
CA ARG A 139 -11.51 3.86 -2.79
C ARG A 139 -10.58 4.60 -1.80
N LYS A 140 -10.06 3.93 -0.76
CA LYS A 140 -9.15 4.50 0.21
C LYS A 140 -7.73 4.54 -0.35
N ARG A 141 -7.09 5.69 -0.22
CA ARG A 141 -5.84 6.05 -0.90
C ARG A 141 -4.91 6.72 0.08
N TYR A 142 -3.64 6.49 -0.11
CA TYR A 142 -2.58 7.06 0.70
C TYR A 142 -1.48 7.57 -0.22
N GLU A 143 -0.90 8.69 0.19
CA GLU A 143 0.24 9.29 -0.46
C GLU A 143 1.34 9.38 0.59
N LEU A 144 2.44 8.65 0.37
CA LEU A 144 3.56 8.61 1.30
C LEU A 144 4.77 9.25 0.64
N GLU A 145 5.35 10.25 1.30
CA GLU A 145 6.58 10.87 0.83
C GLU A 145 7.74 9.89 0.91
N VAL A 146 8.46 9.73 -0.20
CA VAL A 146 9.63 8.84 -0.27
C VAL A 146 10.67 9.21 0.79
N LYS A 147 10.93 10.51 0.98
CA LYS A 147 11.86 11.00 2.02
C LYS A 147 11.50 10.51 3.42
N SER A 148 10.23 10.34 3.73
CA SER A 148 9.79 9.83 5.04
C SER A 148 9.97 8.31 5.15
N LEU A 149 9.78 7.58 4.05
CA LEU A 149 9.99 6.13 3.99
C LEU A 149 11.49 5.76 4.08
N LEU A 150 12.38 6.57 3.52
CA LEU A 150 13.83 6.31 3.54
C LEU A 150 14.49 6.59 4.90
N LYS A 151 13.75 7.09 5.89
CA LYS A 151 14.30 7.31 7.24
C LYS A 151 14.55 5.97 7.93
N PRO A 152 15.76 5.69 8.42
CA PRO A 152 16.02 4.45 9.15
C PRO A 152 15.06 4.27 10.34
N SER A 153 14.58 3.05 10.53
CA SER A 153 13.76 2.68 11.68
C SER A 153 14.37 1.45 12.34
N SER A 154 14.72 1.57 13.63
CA SER A 154 15.21 0.44 14.44
C SER A 154 14.09 -0.47 14.93
N HIS A 155 12.82 -0.07 14.72
CA HIS A 155 11.65 -0.80 15.20
C HIS A 155 11.13 -1.84 14.21
N ILE A 156 11.60 -1.81 12.96
CA ILE A 156 11.16 -2.73 11.93
C ILE A 156 12.33 -3.49 11.33
N ARG A 157 12.06 -4.70 10.87
CA ARG A 157 12.98 -5.53 10.10
C ARG A 157 12.29 -5.95 8.81
N CYS A 158 12.99 -5.85 7.68
CA CYS A 158 12.45 -6.13 6.37
C CYS A 158 13.07 -7.41 5.80
N GLU A 159 12.22 -8.35 5.39
CA GLU A 159 12.60 -9.66 4.87
C GLU A 159 11.89 -9.95 3.54
N THR A 160 12.33 -10.97 2.82
CA THR A 160 11.65 -11.48 1.63
C THR A 160 11.83 -12.98 1.50
N ASN A 161 10.76 -13.66 1.13
CA ASN A 161 10.75 -15.10 0.80
C ASN A 161 10.61 -15.32 -0.71
N VAL A 162 10.67 -14.26 -1.51
CA VAL A 162 10.51 -14.34 -2.97
C VAL A 162 11.77 -14.89 -3.65
N GLU A 163 12.95 -14.75 -3.03
CA GLU A 163 14.23 -15.20 -3.57
C GLU A 163 14.49 -16.72 -3.40
N ASP A 164 13.85 -17.40 -2.43
CA ASP A 164 14.05 -18.84 -2.18
C ASP A 164 13.30 -19.77 -3.17
N LEU A 165 12.53 -19.21 -4.12
CA LEU A 165 11.78 -19.98 -5.12
C LEU A 165 12.31 -19.82 -6.56
N ALA A 166 13.33 -18.99 -6.76
CA ALA A 166 13.87 -18.67 -8.09
C ALA A 166 15.22 -19.36 -8.39
N LEU A 167 15.73 -20.23 -7.52
CA LEU A 167 16.90 -21.06 -7.82
C LEU A 167 16.48 -22.35 -8.53
N PRO A 168 16.80 -22.56 -9.82
CA PRO A 168 16.94 -23.92 -10.32
C PRO A 168 18.09 -24.59 -9.55
N LYS A 169 17.83 -25.77 -8.97
CA LYS A 169 18.91 -26.70 -8.64
C LYS A 169 19.56 -27.22 -9.91
#